data_AF-A0A7W3UKI3-F1
#
_entry.id   AF-A0A7W3UKI3-F1
#
_cell.length_a   1.000
_cell.length_b   1.000
_cell.length_c   1.000
_cell.angle_alpha   90.00
_cell.angle_beta   90.00
_cell.angle_gamma   90.00
#
_symmetry.space_group_name_H-M   'P 1'
#
loop_
_entity.id
_entity.type
_entity.pdbx_description
1 polymer ?
#
loop_
_entity_poly.entity_id
_entity_poly.type
_entity_poly.pdbx_seq_one_letter_code
_entity_poly.pdbx_strand_id
1 'polypeptide(L)'
;MTEDKYQYDENGFREDLKDDPDVLHQPDADRTQRDLITLDYDETMAFLNGEKEVKTVYDFSDEVLEKIKEKYPTLNDTPIDKVIMEKYQQILSARYNESQANNRTIHVNDSEGSDE
;
A
#
# COMPACT_ATOMS: atom_id res chain seq x y z
N MET A 1 -20.28 2.78 -30.65
CA MET A 1 -19.17 2.27 -29.82
C MET A 1 -17.90 2.79 -30.47
N THR A 2 -17.30 3.83 -29.90
CA THR A 2 -16.00 4.33 -30.35
C THR A 2 -14.94 3.41 -29.77
N GLU A 3 -14.25 2.68 -30.64
CA GLU A 3 -13.08 1.89 -30.27
C GLU A 3 -12.02 2.86 -29.73
N ASP A 4 -11.67 2.72 -28.45
CA ASP A 4 -10.59 3.47 -27.81
C ASP A 4 -9.30 3.19 -28.59
N LYS A 5 -8.81 4.18 -29.35
CA LYS A 5 -7.62 4.08 -30.20
C LYS A 5 -6.30 4.17 -29.42
N TYR A 6 -6.38 4.19 -28.10
CA TYR A 6 -5.24 4.38 -27.23
C TYR A 6 -4.68 3.02 -26.80
N GLN A 7 -3.36 2.88 -26.92
CA GLN A 7 -2.64 1.72 -26.41
C GLN A 7 -2.27 1.99 -24.96
N TYR A 8 -2.61 1.05 -24.10
CA TYR A 8 -2.30 1.08 -22.68
C TYR A 8 -1.30 -0.03 -22.40
N ASP A 9 -0.31 0.25 -21.55
CA ASP A 9 0.67 -0.74 -21.10
C ASP A 9 0.05 -1.72 -20.08
N GLU A 10 0.86 -2.68 -19.62
CA GLU A 10 0.45 -3.71 -18.65
C GLU A 10 -0.02 -3.14 -17.30
N ASN A 11 0.30 -1.87 -17.02
CA ASN A 11 -0.10 -1.16 -15.81
C ASN A 11 -1.31 -0.24 -16.06
N GLY A 12 -1.91 -0.28 -17.26
CA GLY A 12 -3.05 0.56 -17.64
C GLY A 12 -2.67 2.01 -17.94
N PHE A 13 -1.39 2.30 -18.17
CA PHE A 13 -0.92 3.64 -18.53
C PHE A 13 -0.89 3.82 -20.05
N ARG A 14 -1.26 5.00 -20.55
CA ARG A 14 -1.26 5.29 -21.99
C ARG A 14 0.17 5.37 -22.54
N GLU A 15 0.50 4.48 -23.47
CA GLU A 15 1.86 4.35 -24.02
C GLU A 15 2.34 5.66 -24.68
N ASP A 16 1.44 6.43 -25.29
CA ASP A 16 1.77 7.70 -25.96
C ASP A 16 2.18 8.83 -25.00
N LEU A 17 1.83 8.71 -23.71
CA LEU A 17 2.09 9.74 -22.71
C LEU A 17 3.27 9.39 -21.79
N LYS A 18 3.96 8.27 -22.02
CA LYS A 18 4.95 7.70 -21.10
C LYS A 18 6.28 8.45 -21.06
N ASP A 19 6.63 9.06 -22.18
CA ASP A 19 7.88 9.81 -22.39
C ASP A 19 7.61 11.28 -22.72
N ASP A 20 6.36 11.75 -22.51
CA ASP A 20 5.97 13.11 -22.86
C ASP A 20 6.45 14.10 -21.77
N PRO A 21 7.35 15.05 -22.10
CA PRO A 21 7.93 15.97 -21.13
C PRO A 21 6.92 17.01 -20.58
N ASP A 22 5.79 17.22 -21.27
CA ASP A 22 4.70 18.09 -20.82
C ASP A 22 3.69 17.33 -19.93
N VAL A 23 3.84 16.00 -19.83
CA VAL A 23 3.08 15.18 -18.88
C VAL A 23 3.85 15.15 -17.56
N LEU A 24 3.29 15.83 -16.56
CA LEU A 24 3.75 15.68 -15.18
C LEU A 24 3.37 14.27 -14.72
N HIS A 25 4.27 13.31 -14.94
CA HIS A 25 4.22 12.02 -14.28
C HIS A 25 4.24 12.31 -12.79
N GLN A 26 3.08 12.16 -12.13
CA GLN A 26 3.10 12.11 -10.67
C GLN A 26 4.13 11.04 -10.33
N PRO A 27 5.12 11.32 -9.48
CA PRO A 27 6.05 10.28 -9.05
C PRO A 27 5.18 9.12 -8.64
N ASP A 28 5.35 7.96 -9.31
CA ASP A 28 4.48 6.79 -9.12
C ASP A 28 4.17 6.73 -7.63
N ALA A 29 2.89 6.96 -7.29
CA ALA A 29 2.48 7.20 -5.91
C ALA A 29 2.86 6.02 -4.99
N ASP A 30 3.36 4.93 -5.58
CA ASP A 30 3.74 3.70 -4.96
C ASP A 30 5.12 3.18 -5.45
N ARG A 31 6.19 3.96 -5.22
CA ARG A 31 7.56 3.45 -5.34
C ARG A 31 8.36 3.48 -4.05
N THR A 32 7.70 3.51 -2.89
CA THR A 32 8.39 3.03 -1.68
C THR A 32 8.51 1.52 -1.82
N GLN A 33 9.55 1.02 -2.50
CA GLN A 33 9.90 -0.39 -2.47
C GLN A 33 10.10 -0.76 -1.00
N ARG A 34 9.12 -1.45 -0.43
CA ARG A 34 9.16 -1.94 0.94
C ARG A 34 9.53 -3.41 0.86
N ASP A 35 10.55 -3.81 1.61
CA ASP A 35 10.84 -5.21 1.85
C ASP A 35 9.73 -5.77 2.76
N LEU A 36 8.70 -6.35 2.13
CA LEU A 36 7.56 -6.92 2.85
C LEU A 36 7.94 -8.24 3.50
N ILE A 37 7.45 -8.44 4.72
CA ILE A 37 7.59 -9.65 5.50
C ILE A 37 6.22 -10.33 5.55
N THR A 38 6.11 -11.43 4.82
CA THR A 38 4.93 -12.30 4.87
C THR A 38 4.89 -13.03 6.20
N LEU A 39 3.81 -12.85 6.95
CA LEU A 39 3.63 -13.48 8.25
C LEU A 39 3.34 -14.99 8.09
N ASP A 40 3.96 -15.81 8.94
CA ASP A 40 3.61 -17.23 9.04
C ASP A 40 2.27 -17.44 9.78
N TYR A 41 1.87 -18.69 9.97
CA TYR A 41 0.60 -19.03 10.60
C TYR A 41 0.48 -18.51 12.05
N ASP A 42 1.49 -18.75 12.87
CA ASP A 42 1.46 -18.40 14.29
C ASP A 42 1.54 -16.87 14.44
N GLU A 43 2.38 -16.23 13.62
CA GLU A 43 2.50 -14.78 13.58
C GLU A 43 1.23 -14.09 13.08
N THR A 44 0.57 -14.67 12.07
CA THR A 44 -0.71 -14.16 11.58
C THR A 44 -1.77 -14.27 12.67
N MET A 45 -1.85 -15.42 13.36
CA MET A 45 -2.83 -15.61 14.43
C MET A 45 -2.60 -14.65 15.60
N ALA A 46 -1.35 -14.48 16.05
CA ALA A 46 -1.00 -13.52 17.09
C ALA A 46 -1.36 -12.08 16.68
N PHE A 47 -1.16 -11.72 15.40
CA PHE A 47 -1.54 -10.41 14.88
C PHE A 47 -3.05 -10.18 14.83
N LEU A 48 -3.81 -11.19 14.39
CA LEU A 48 -5.28 -11.16 14.37
C LEU A 48 -5.85 -11.05 15.80
N ASN A 49 -5.25 -11.74 16.77
CA ASN A 49 -5.60 -11.62 18.20
C ASN A 49 -5.19 -10.27 18.82
N GLY A 50 -4.39 -9.46 18.14
CA GLY A 50 -3.87 -8.19 18.68
C GLY A 50 -2.73 -8.34 19.68
N GLU A 51 -2.09 -9.51 19.72
CA GLU A 51 -0.90 -9.77 20.55
C GLU A 51 0.37 -9.19 19.91
N LYS A 52 0.31 -8.89 18.61
CA LYS A 52 1.43 -8.35 17.83
C LYS A 52 1.11 -6.94 17.32
N GLU A 53 2.08 -6.05 17.41
CA GLU A 53 1.96 -4.66 16.97
C GLU A 53 1.87 -4.52 15.43
N VAL A 54 1.22 -3.46 14.97
CA VAL A 54 1.11 -3.13 13.54
C VAL A 54 2.45 -2.61 13.03
N LYS A 55 2.98 -3.26 11.98
CA LYS A 55 4.16 -2.79 11.25
C LYS A 55 3.86 -2.61 9.78
N THR A 56 4.42 -1.56 9.20
CA THR A 56 4.23 -1.18 7.78
C THR A 56 4.80 -2.21 6.81
N VAL A 57 5.75 -3.04 7.26
CA VAL A 57 6.38 -4.11 6.47
C VAL A 57 5.61 -5.43 6.48
N TYR A 58 4.58 -5.60 7.32
CA TYR A 58 3.87 -6.88 7.38
C TYR A 58 2.92 -7.06 6.22
N ASP A 59 2.81 -8.31 5.76
CA ASP A 59 1.84 -8.73 4.77
C ASP A 59 1.30 -10.13 5.10
N PHE A 60 0.13 -10.46 4.56
CA PHE A 60 -0.49 -11.76 4.80
C PHE A 60 -0.30 -12.70 3.63
N SER A 61 -0.09 -13.98 3.92
CA SER A 61 -0.16 -15.04 2.91
C SER A 61 -1.60 -15.50 2.75
N ASP A 62 -2.09 -15.53 1.50
CA ASP A 62 -3.43 -16.05 1.19
C ASP A 62 -3.62 -17.49 1.68
N GLU A 63 -2.62 -18.37 1.47
CA GLU A 63 -2.67 -19.76 1.93
C GLU A 63 -2.78 -19.88 3.45
N VAL A 64 -2.16 -18.97 4.20
CA VAL A 64 -2.25 -18.92 5.66
C VAL A 64 -3.62 -18.42 6.09
N LEU A 65 -4.12 -17.35 5.44
CA LEU A 65 -5.44 -16.81 5.73
C LEU A 65 -6.55 -17.83 5.46
N GLU A 66 -6.50 -18.56 4.35
CA GLU A 66 -7.47 -19.61 4.04
C GLU A 66 -7.49 -20.68 5.14
N LYS A 67 -6.32 -21.18 5.56
CA LYS A 67 -6.22 -22.16 6.66
C LYS A 67 -6.77 -21.63 7.98
N ILE A 68 -6.58 -20.34 8.27
CA ILE A 68 -7.14 -19.71 9.48
C ILE A 68 -8.66 -19.61 9.36
N LYS A 69 -9.19 -19.18 8.21
CA LYS A 69 -10.63 -19.06 7.97
C LYS A 69 -11.36 -20.40 8.12
N GLU A 70 -10.77 -21.48 7.62
CA GLU A 70 -11.33 -22.82 7.75
C GLU A 70 -11.36 -23.32 9.20
N LYS A 71 -10.29 -23.05 9.97
CA LYS A 71 -10.18 -23.51 11.36
C LYS A 71 -10.94 -22.62 12.36
N TYR A 72 -10.97 -21.32 12.10
CA TYR A 72 -11.53 -20.30 12.99
C TYR A 72 -12.46 -19.39 12.18
N PRO A 73 -13.72 -19.80 11.93
CA PRO A 73 -14.68 -18.97 11.21
C PRO A 73 -15.03 -17.68 11.99
N THR A 74 -14.82 -17.69 13.32
CA THR A 74 -14.97 -16.55 14.20
C THR A 74 -13.77 -16.42 15.15
N LEU A 75 -13.44 -15.18 15.49
CA LEU A 75 -12.43 -14.82 16.48
C LEU A 75 -12.98 -13.71 17.38
N ASN A 76 -13.00 -13.93 18.70
CA ASN A 76 -13.58 -12.99 19.67
C ASN A 76 -15.00 -12.52 19.28
N ASP A 77 -15.90 -13.48 19.00
CA ASP A 77 -17.29 -13.25 18.55
C ASP A 77 -17.44 -12.45 17.24
N THR A 78 -16.34 -12.21 16.52
CA THR A 78 -16.32 -11.48 15.26
C THR A 78 -16.01 -12.42 14.10
N PRO A 79 -16.69 -12.31 12.94
CA PRO A 79 -16.34 -13.08 11.76
C PRO A 79 -14.87 -12.86 11.38
N ILE A 80 -14.13 -13.94 11.16
CA ILE A 80 -12.68 -13.89 10.92
C ILE A 80 -12.33 -13.03 9.70
N ASP A 81 -13.14 -13.05 8.64
CA ASP A 81 -12.96 -12.21 7.46
C ASP A 81 -12.97 -10.72 7.80
N LYS A 82 -13.82 -10.32 8.75
CA LYS A 82 -13.89 -8.93 9.22
C LYS A 82 -12.66 -8.58 10.02
N VAL A 83 -12.19 -9.47 10.91
CA VAL A 83 -10.95 -9.26 11.69
C VAL A 83 -9.75 -9.11 10.76
N ILE A 84 -9.60 -10.00 9.77
CA ILE A 84 -8.52 -9.94 8.78
C ILE A 84 -8.57 -8.61 8.02
N MET A 85 -9.75 -8.19 7.56
CA MET A 85 -9.94 -6.94 6.84
C MET A 85 -9.55 -5.72 7.68
N GLU A 86 -10.01 -5.64 8.93
CA GLU A 86 -9.68 -4.55 9.84
C GLU A 86 -8.18 -4.47 10.11
N LYS A 87 -7.53 -5.62 10.32
CA LYS A 87 -6.08 -5.71 10.55
C LYS A 87 -5.27 -5.32 9.33
N TYR A 88 -5.70 -5.72 8.14
CA TYR A 88 -5.07 -5.30 6.88
C TYR A 88 -5.21 -3.78 6.66
N GLN A 89 -6.39 -3.20 6.93
CA GLN A 89 -6.61 -1.75 6.85
C GLN A 89 -5.72 -0.97 7.82
N GLN A 90 -5.42 -1.51 9.01
CA GLN A 90 -4.47 -0.91 9.94
C GLN A 90 -3.05 -0.85 9.36
N ILE A 91 -2.59 -1.93 8.69
CA ILE A 91 -1.30 -1.96 8.01
C ILE A 91 -1.26 -0.90 6.90
N LEU A 92 -2.28 -0.85 6.04
CA LEU A 92 -2.34 0.11 4.94
C LEU A 92 -2.38 1.56 5.44
N SER A 93 -3.15 1.83 6.49
CA SER A 93 -3.22 3.16 7.11
C SER A 93 -1.88 3.57 7.70
N ALA A 94 -1.16 2.64 8.34
CA ALA A 94 0.18 2.88 8.85
C ALA A 94 1.17 3.18 7.70
N ARG A 95 1.12 2.43 6.60
CA ARG A 95 1.95 2.67 5.40
C ARG A 95 1.68 4.04 4.79
N TYR A 96 0.40 4.42 4.68
CA TYR A 96 0.01 5.73 4.16
C TYR A 96 0.55 6.86 5.04
N ASN A 97 0.36 6.78 6.36
CA ASN A 97 0.84 7.79 7.30
C ASN A 97 2.37 7.92 7.28
N GLU A 98 3.09 6.81 7.22
CA GLU A 98 4.55 6.79 7.09
C GLU A 98 5.01 7.44 5.77
N SER A 99 4.36 7.11 4.65
CA SER A 99 4.65 7.73 3.36
C SER A 99 4.39 9.23 3.37
N GLN A 100 3.30 9.71 4.00
CA GLN A 100 3.02 11.14 4.15
C GLN A 100 4.05 11.85 5.04
N ALA A 101 4.44 11.23 6.17
CA ALA A 101 5.46 11.79 7.06
C ALA A 101 6.85 11.90 6.39
N ASN A 102 7.17 10.94 5.51
CA ASN A 102 8.40 10.94 4.74
C ASN A 102 8.36 11.81 3.49
N ASN A 103 7.16 12.19 3.03
CA ASN A 103 6.97 13.11 1.92
C ASN A 103 7.29 14.53 2.40
N ARG A 104 8.58 14.87 2.44
CA ARG A 104 9.01 16.26 2.61
C ARG A 104 8.59 17.02 1.37
N THR A 105 7.68 17.99 1.50
CA THR A 105 7.58 19.08 0.55
C THR A 105 8.96 19.73 0.47
N ILE A 106 9.65 19.52 -0.66
CA ILE A 106 10.74 20.42 -1.02
C ILE A 106 10.06 21.76 -1.30
N HIS A 107 9.95 22.59 -0.28
CA HIS A 107 9.84 24.01 -0.52
C HIS A 107 11.12 24.35 -1.25
N VAL A 108 11.00 24.62 -2.55
CA VAL A 108 12.00 25.40 -3.26
C VAL A 108 12.13 26.63 -2.37
N ASN A 109 13.23 26.75 -1.64
CA ASN A 109 13.57 28.03 -1.05
C ASN A 109 13.45 28.99 -2.22
N ASP A 110 12.50 29.92 -2.12
CA ASP A 110 12.67 31.25 -2.67
C ASP A 110 14.04 31.72 -2.17
N SER A 111 15.09 31.33 -2.90
CA SER A 111 16.34 32.03 -2.85
C SER A 111 15.99 33.33 -3.54
N GLU A 112 15.48 34.28 -2.73
CA GLU A 112 15.56 35.69 -3.01
C GLU A 112 17.00 35.96 -3.42
N GLY A 113 17.24 35.93 -4.74
CA GLY A 113 18.34 36.63 -5.36
C GLY A 113 18.05 38.12 -5.23
N SER A 114 18.18 38.63 -4.01
CA SER A 114 18.64 39.99 -3.83
C SER A 114 20.12 39.99 -4.17
N ASP A 115 20.47 40.54 -5.33
CA ASP A 115 21.73 41.27 -5.49
C ASP A 115 21.66 42.11 -6.78
N GLU A 116 21.55 43.43 -6.53
CA GLU A 116 22.00 44.61 -7.29
C GLU A 116 21.60 44.86 -8.76
#